data_AF-I1N788-F1
#
_entry.id   AF-I1N788-F1
#
_cell.length_a   1.000
_cell.length_b   1.000
_cell.length_c   1.000
_cell.angle_alpha   90.00
_cell.angle_beta   90.00
_cell.angle_gamma   90.00
#
_symmetry.space_group_name_H-M   'P 1'
#
loop_
_entity.id
_entity.type
_entity.pdbx_description
1 polymer ?
#
loop_
_entity_poly.entity_id
_entity_poly.type
_entity_poly.pdbx_seq_one_letter_code
_entity_poly.pdbx_strand_id
1 'polypeptide(L)'
;MPGLTAPSDYSQEPPRHSSLLINAKEPFNAEPPRAALVASYVTPSDFFYKRNHGPIPIVENINRYSVNVSGLVERPKQLFMKDIWMLPKYNVTATLQCAGNRRTAMSKTKTVKGVGWDVSAIGNAIWGGAKLSDVLELIGIPKLTSVTEFGGRHVEFVSIDKCKEENGGPYKASIPLSQATNPEADVLLAYEMNGEPLNRDHGYPLRVVVPGVIGARSVKWLEDINIIEEECQGFFMQKDYKMFPPSVNWDNIDWSTRRPQMDFPVQCVICSLEDVSTIKPGKVKISGYAASGGGRGIERVDVSVDGGKTWMEASRIQKSGVPYISEHASSDKWAWVLFEVTADILHSTEIIAKAILLQMSNLKRLKTFGTLEVF
;
A
#
# COMPACT_ATOMS: atom_id res chain seq x y z
N MET A 1 9.11 17.30 17.44
CA MET A 1 7.86 18.07 17.55
C MET A 1 7.30 18.06 18.98
N PRO A 2 6.60 19.10 19.46
CA PRO A 2 5.84 19.02 20.71
C PRO A 2 4.81 17.89 20.63
N GLY A 3 4.80 16.96 21.60
CA GLY A 3 3.75 15.93 21.71
C GLY A 3 4.00 14.62 20.95
N LEU A 4 5.02 14.53 20.10
CA LEU A 4 5.46 13.30 19.44
C LEU A 4 6.99 13.20 19.43
N THR A 5 7.51 12.07 19.90
CA THR A 5 8.94 11.79 20.01
C THR A 5 9.32 10.67 19.06
N ALA A 6 10.44 10.82 18.34
CA ALA A 6 11.03 9.78 17.51
C ALA A 6 12.25 9.15 18.20
N PRO A 7 12.11 7.91 18.71
CA PRO A 7 13.22 7.18 19.31
C PRO A 7 14.37 6.95 18.32
N SER A 8 15.59 6.84 18.84
CA SER A 8 16.77 6.41 18.08
C SER A 8 17.09 4.92 18.24
N ASP A 9 16.38 4.24 19.14
CA ASP A 9 16.49 2.81 19.44
C ASP A 9 15.11 2.14 19.50
N TYR A 10 15.10 0.81 19.66
CA TYR A 10 13.90 -0.03 19.59
C TYR A 10 13.38 -0.47 20.98
N SER A 11 13.78 0.20 22.06
CA SER A 11 13.41 -0.21 23.44
C SER A 11 11.92 -0.03 23.78
N GLN A 12 11.23 0.86 23.08
CA GLN A 12 9.83 1.25 23.33
C GLN A 12 8.89 0.88 22.18
N GLU A 13 9.25 -0.17 21.46
CA GLU A 13 8.45 -0.75 20.38
C GLU A 13 7.11 -1.28 20.92
N PRO A 14 5.98 -1.08 20.21
CA PRO A 14 4.69 -1.62 20.64
C PRO A 14 4.68 -3.16 20.61
N PRO A 15 3.82 -3.82 21.40
CA PRO A 15 3.60 -5.27 21.27
C PRO A 15 2.87 -5.56 19.95
N ARG A 16 3.08 -6.76 19.40
CA ARG A 16 2.41 -7.24 18.19
C ARG A 16 1.86 -8.64 18.38
N HIS A 17 0.87 -9.00 17.56
CA HIS A 17 0.28 -10.33 17.57
C HIS A 17 1.34 -11.40 17.28
N SER A 18 1.37 -12.46 18.10
CA SER A 18 2.44 -13.46 18.10
C SER A 18 2.48 -14.36 16.86
N SER A 19 1.38 -14.44 16.12
CA SER A 19 1.29 -15.25 14.90
C SER A 19 1.84 -14.56 13.65
N LEU A 20 2.29 -13.31 13.74
CA LEU A 20 2.88 -12.62 12.60
C LEU A 20 4.19 -13.29 12.18
N LEU A 21 4.40 -13.39 10.88
CA LEU A 21 5.65 -13.87 10.29
C LEU A 21 6.64 -12.71 10.28
N ILE A 22 7.61 -12.73 11.19
CA ILE A 22 8.59 -11.66 11.36
C ILE A 22 9.73 -11.84 10.35
N ASN A 23 9.80 -10.92 9.39
CA ASN A 23 10.84 -10.89 8.35
C ASN A 23 12.06 -10.06 8.78
N ALA A 24 11.86 -9.06 9.64
CA ALA A 24 12.94 -8.36 10.34
C ALA A 24 12.41 -7.82 11.68
N LYS A 25 13.25 -7.88 12.72
CA LYS A 25 12.86 -7.39 14.06
C LYS A 25 13.09 -5.88 14.23
N GLU A 26 14.21 -5.36 13.71
CA GLU A 26 14.66 -3.98 13.92
C GLU A 26 15.28 -3.41 12.62
N PRO A 27 14.56 -2.55 11.89
CA PRO A 27 13.19 -2.10 12.15
C PRO A 27 12.16 -3.23 11.97
N PHE A 28 11.05 -3.16 12.69
CA PHE A 28 10.04 -4.22 12.70
C PHE A 28 9.35 -4.35 11.33
N ASN A 29 9.44 -5.53 10.72
CA ASN A 29 8.81 -5.84 9.45
C ASN A 29 8.20 -7.25 9.52
N ALA A 30 6.89 -7.35 9.36
CA ALA A 30 6.17 -8.60 9.49
C ALA A 30 4.90 -8.63 8.63
N GLU A 31 4.49 -9.83 8.24
CA GLU A 31 3.27 -10.10 7.46
C GLU A 31 2.39 -11.14 8.17
N PRO A 32 1.06 -11.15 7.96
CA PRO A 32 0.22 -12.20 8.51
C PRO A 32 0.47 -13.54 7.81
N PRO A 33 0.12 -14.67 8.46
CA PRO A 33 -0.01 -15.96 7.78
C PRO A 33 -1.03 -15.86 6.64
N ARG A 34 -0.81 -16.59 5.53
CA ARG A 34 -1.64 -16.55 4.32
C ARG A 34 -3.13 -16.74 4.61
N ALA A 35 -3.48 -17.73 5.43
CA ALA A 35 -4.86 -18.00 5.79
C ALA A 35 -5.52 -16.84 6.57
N ALA A 36 -4.77 -16.16 7.44
CA ALA A 36 -5.28 -15.02 8.20
C ALA A 36 -5.44 -13.77 7.31
N LEU A 37 -4.60 -13.61 6.28
CA LEU A 37 -4.68 -12.49 5.34
C LEU A 37 -6.06 -12.41 4.66
N VAL A 38 -6.54 -13.54 4.13
CA VAL A 38 -7.76 -13.61 3.32
C VAL A 38 -8.97 -14.12 4.09
N ALA A 39 -8.89 -14.22 5.42
CA ALA A 39 -9.99 -14.68 6.27
C ALA A 39 -11.21 -13.73 6.22
N SER A 40 -10.99 -12.46 5.90
CA SER A 40 -12.02 -11.43 5.80
C SER A 40 -11.65 -10.38 4.76
N TYR A 41 -12.68 -9.72 4.20
CA TYR A 41 -12.50 -8.65 3.23
C TYR A 41 -11.75 -7.43 3.81
N VAL A 42 -12.06 -7.07 5.05
CA VAL A 42 -11.32 -6.08 5.83
C VAL A 42 -10.35 -6.84 6.74
N THR A 43 -9.05 -6.61 6.56
CA THR A 43 -8.00 -7.23 7.35
C THR A 43 -8.04 -6.65 8.78
N PRO A 44 -8.14 -7.49 9.83
CA PRO A 44 -8.06 -7.00 11.20
C PRO A 44 -6.71 -6.31 11.46
N SER A 45 -6.70 -5.25 12.26
CA SER A 45 -5.51 -4.41 12.48
C SER A 45 -4.30 -5.19 13.02
N ASP A 46 -4.55 -6.24 13.80
CA ASP A 46 -3.51 -7.15 14.31
C ASP A 46 -2.81 -7.95 13.20
N PHE A 47 -3.53 -8.27 12.13
CA PHE A 47 -3.04 -9.03 10.97
C PHE A 47 -2.65 -8.13 9.79
N PHE A 48 -2.94 -6.83 9.82
CA PHE A 48 -2.49 -5.92 8.76
C PHE A 48 -0.95 -5.87 8.75
N TYR A 49 -0.30 -6.06 7.59
CA TYR A 49 1.16 -6.14 7.52
C TYR A 49 1.86 -4.87 8.09
N LYS A 50 3.03 -5.06 8.71
CA LYS A 50 3.83 -3.97 9.30
C LYS A 50 5.11 -3.81 8.51
N ARG A 51 5.32 -2.64 7.89
CA ARG A 51 6.60 -2.25 7.27
C ARG A 51 7.10 -0.97 7.94
N ASN A 52 8.30 -1.01 8.53
CA ASN A 52 8.97 0.13 9.16
C ASN A 52 10.43 0.24 8.69
N HIS A 53 10.93 1.47 8.56
CA HIS A 53 12.34 1.78 8.23
C HIS A 53 13.16 2.24 9.45
N GLY A 54 12.48 2.61 10.54
CA GLY A 54 13.09 3.01 11.80
C GLY A 54 12.24 2.61 13.01
N PRO A 55 12.66 3.03 14.22
CA PRO A 55 11.88 2.86 15.44
C PRO A 55 10.52 3.56 15.38
N ILE A 56 9.52 3.00 16.06
CA ILE A 56 8.16 3.54 16.05
C ILE A 56 8.03 4.77 16.96
N PRO A 57 7.60 5.93 16.45
CA PRO A 57 7.35 7.13 17.25
C PRO A 57 6.38 6.91 18.44
N ILE A 58 6.50 7.79 19.43
CA ILE A 58 5.74 7.77 20.69
C ILE A 58 5.00 9.09 20.84
N VAL A 59 3.68 9.02 21.02
CA VAL A 59 2.87 10.21 21.32
C VAL A 59 2.91 10.47 22.81
N GLU A 60 3.61 11.52 23.20
CA GLU A 60 3.71 11.99 24.59
C GLU A 60 2.46 12.78 24.99
N ASN A 61 1.94 13.58 24.07
CA ASN A 61 0.76 14.42 24.33
C ASN A 61 0.06 14.78 23.01
N ILE A 62 -1.08 14.15 22.79
CA ILE A 62 -1.89 14.33 21.58
C ILE A 62 -2.38 15.77 21.38
N ASN A 63 -2.61 16.52 22.46
CA ASN A 63 -3.08 17.91 22.38
C ASN A 63 -1.96 18.88 21.94
N ARG A 64 -0.70 18.45 22.00
CA ARG A 64 0.46 19.23 21.55
C ARG A 64 0.94 18.83 20.16
N TYR A 65 0.55 17.64 19.69
CA TYR A 65 0.85 17.20 18.34
C TYR A 65 0.16 18.08 17.30
N SER A 66 0.91 18.40 16.24
CA SER A 66 0.41 19.15 15.10
C SER A 66 1.11 18.68 13.82
N VAL A 67 0.63 19.09 12.67
CA VAL A 67 1.32 18.92 11.38
C VAL A 67 1.50 20.29 10.78
N ASN A 68 2.71 20.60 10.32
CA ASN A 68 2.94 21.86 9.61
C ASN A 68 2.62 21.67 8.14
N VAL A 69 1.80 22.55 7.58
CA VAL A 69 1.53 22.62 6.14
C VAL A 69 2.22 23.86 5.60
N SER A 70 3.22 23.69 4.75
CA SER A 70 4.15 24.77 4.36
C SER A 70 4.65 24.63 2.91
N GLY A 71 5.69 25.40 2.55
CA GLY A 71 6.30 25.40 1.23
C GLY A 71 5.75 26.47 0.31
N LEU A 72 5.51 26.13 -0.96
CA LEU A 72 5.05 27.01 -2.05
C LEU A 72 3.56 27.32 -1.95
N VAL A 73 3.17 27.93 -0.83
CA VAL A 73 1.78 28.25 -0.44
C VAL A 73 1.66 29.68 0.07
N GLU A 74 0.50 30.29 -0.09
CA GLU A 74 0.25 31.66 0.39
C GLU A 74 0.21 31.71 1.93
N ARG A 75 -0.42 30.71 2.56
CA ARG A 75 -0.72 30.72 3.99
C ARG A 75 -0.25 29.44 4.68
N PRO A 76 1.04 29.36 5.04
CA PRO A 76 1.54 28.26 5.86
C PRO A 76 0.73 28.15 7.16
N LYS A 77 0.42 26.93 7.57
CA LYS A 77 -0.46 26.68 8.72
C LYS A 77 0.01 25.47 9.51
N GLN A 78 0.03 25.62 10.83
CA GLN A 78 0.16 24.51 11.75
C GLN A 78 -1.23 24.01 12.14
N LEU A 79 -1.48 22.71 11.95
CA LEU A 79 -2.77 22.06 12.23
C LEU A 79 -2.61 21.08 13.39
N PHE A 80 -3.28 21.33 14.51
CA PHE A 80 -3.36 20.39 15.62
C PHE A 80 -4.39 19.29 15.33
N MET A 81 -4.36 18.18 16.07
CA MET A 81 -5.40 17.13 15.90
C MET A 81 -6.82 17.65 16.02
N LYS A 82 -7.07 18.60 16.93
CA LYS A 82 -8.38 19.25 17.09
C LYS A 82 -8.86 19.91 15.79
N ASP A 83 -7.95 20.50 15.02
CA ASP A 83 -8.29 21.18 13.77
C ASP A 83 -8.61 20.16 12.68
N ILE A 84 -7.85 19.05 12.65
CA ILE A 84 -8.07 17.92 11.72
C ILE A 84 -9.39 17.20 12.02
N TRP A 85 -9.74 17.00 13.29
CA TRP A 85 -11.01 16.38 13.70
C TRP A 85 -12.24 17.26 13.40
N MET A 86 -12.07 18.57 13.24
CA MET A 86 -13.15 19.48 12.85
C MET A 86 -13.44 19.46 11.33
N LEU A 87 -12.55 18.89 10.51
CA LEU A 87 -12.80 18.71 9.09
C LEU A 87 -13.83 17.60 8.83
N PRO A 88 -14.51 17.61 7.68
CA PRO A 88 -15.39 16.51 7.29
C PRO A 88 -14.64 15.17 7.31
N LYS A 89 -15.18 14.20 8.04
CA LYS A 89 -14.65 12.85 8.12
C LYS A 89 -15.17 12.01 6.95
N TYR A 90 -14.25 11.32 6.29
CA TYR A 90 -14.55 10.35 5.25
C TYR A 90 -14.01 8.98 5.64
N ASN A 91 -14.70 7.94 5.20
CA ASN A 91 -14.25 6.55 5.32
C ASN A 91 -13.95 6.01 3.93
N VAL A 92 -12.71 5.59 3.71
CA VAL A 92 -12.24 5.04 2.42
C VAL A 92 -11.72 3.63 2.65
N THR A 93 -12.38 2.63 2.06
CA THR A 93 -11.84 1.27 2.01
C THR A 93 -10.71 1.24 0.99
N ALA A 94 -9.48 1.02 1.44
CA ALA A 94 -8.31 0.98 0.56
C ALA A 94 -7.32 -0.11 0.99
N THR A 95 -6.80 -0.80 -0.02
CA THR A 95 -5.72 -1.77 0.13
C THR A 95 -4.38 -1.08 0.03
N LEU A 96 -3.52 -1.30 1.03
CA LEU A 96 -2.11 -0.94 0.93
C LEU A 96 -1.32 -2.19 0.54
N GLN A 97 -0.57 -2.10 -0.55
CA GLN A 97 0.37 -3.14 -0.98
C GLN A 97 1.80 -2.61 -0.90
N CYS A 98 2.68 -3.34 -0.21
CA CYS A 98 4.11 -3.06 -0.23
C CYS A 98 4.67 -3.33 -1.63
N ALA A 99 5.53 -2.44 -2.14
CA ALA A 99 6.23 -2.70 -3.41
C ALA A 99 7.17 -3.93 -3.33
N GLY A 100 7.54 -4.36 -2.13
CA GLY A 100 8.32 -5.57 -1.89
C GLY A 100 7.49 -6.86 -1.78
N ASN A 101 6.15 -6.82 -1.94
CA ASN A 101 5.33 -8.02 -1.85
C ASN A 101 5.79 -9.10 -2.83
N ARG A 102 5.86 -10.37 -2.39
CA ARG A 102 6.37 -11.53 -3.15
C ARG A 102 7.86 -11.50 -3.50
N ARG A 103 8.67 -10.64 -2.86
CA ARG A 103 10.11 -10.53 -3.13
C ARG A 103 10.86 -11.85 -2.93
N THR A 104 10.49 -12.65 -1.92
CA THR A 104 11.21 -13.89 -1.62
C THR A 104 11.18 -14.86 -2.80
N ALA A 105 10.06 -14.95 -3.53
CA ALA A 105 9.96 -15.77 -4.73
C ALA A 105 10.92 -15.28 -5.85
N MET A 106 11.04 -13.97 -6.05
CA MET A 106 12.01 -13.39 -6.99
C MET A 106 13.45 -13.72 -6.57
N SER A 107 13.74 -13.67 -5.28
CA SER A 107 15.07 -13.98 -4.73
C SER A 107 15.47 -15.45 -4.90
N LYS A 108 14.51 -16.38 -5.07
CA LYS A 108 14.78 -17.80 -5.40
C LYS A 108 15.41 -17.93 -6.80
N THR A 109 15.01 -17.08 -7.76
CA THR A 109 15.57 -17.08 -9.12
C THR A 109 16.91 -16.36 -9.20
N LYS A 110 17.01 -15.18 -8.57
CA LYS A 110 18.26 -14.42 -8.46
C LYS A 110 18.22 -13.57 -7.20
N THR A 111 19.23 -13.71 -6.34
CA THR A 111 19.28 -13.00 -5.06
C THR A 111 19.12 -11.49 -5.24
N VAL A 112 18.17 -10.91 -4.51
CA VAL A 112 17.92 -9.46 -4.45
C VAL A 112 18.15 -8.93 -3.04
N LYS A 113 18.55 -7.66 -2.90
CA LYS A 113 18.66 -7.03 -1.57
C LYS A 113 17.29 -6.51 -1.13
N GLY A 114 16.99 -6.66 0.16
CA GLY A 114 15.79 -6.15 0.82
C GLY A 114 15.20 -7.16 1.79
N VAL A 115 14.30 -6.69 2.65
CA VAL A 115 13.53 -7.57 3.55
C VAL A 115 12.80 -8.62 2.73
N GLY A 116 12.93 -9.90 3.08
CA GLY A 116 12.17 -10.98 2.47
C GLY A 116 10.68 -10.79 2.75
N TRP A 117 9.86 -10.94 1.72
CA TRP A 117 8.41 -10.95 1.86
C TRP A 117 7.88 -12.14 1.09
N ASP A 118 7.03 -12.92 1.75
CA ASP A 118 6.22 -13.92 1.07
C ASP A 118 5.07 -13.20 0.36
N VAL A 119 3.84 -13.69 0.46
CA VAL A 119 2.72 -13.19 -0.35
C VAL A 119 1.80 -12.23 0.40
N SER A 120 2.10 -11.91 1.66
CA SER A 120 1.18 -11.22 2.57
C SER A 120 1.63 -9.81 2.96
N ALA A 121 2.54 -9.19 2.19
CA ALA A 121 2.91 -7.78 2.36
C ALA A 121 1.85 -6.82 1.75
N ILE A 122 0.59 -7.07 2.09
CA ILE A 122 -0.62 -6.39 1.61
C ILE A 122 -1.69 -6.46 2.70
N GLY A 123 -2.60 -5.50 2.74
CA GLY A 123 -3.77 -5.55 3.62
C GLY A 123 -4.83 -4.55 3.22
N ASN A 124 -6.10 -4.87 3.48
CA ASN A 124 -7.24 -4.02 3.15
C ASN A 124 -7.90 -3.50 4.42
N ALA A 125 -8.11 -2.19 4.51
CA ALA A 125 -8.68 -1.57 5.70
C ALA A 125 -9.64 -0.43 5.33
N ILE A 126 -10.50 -0.08 6.28
CA ILE A 126 -11.34 1.12 6.20
C ILE A 126 -10.58 2.25 6.90
N TRP A 127 -10.15 3.24 6.15
CA TRP A 127 -9.39 4.38 6.67
C TRP A 127 -10.32 5.54 6.94
N GLY A 128 -10.32 6.05 8.17
CA GLY A 128 -11.12 7.19 8.60
C GLY A 128 -10.25 8.44 8.76
N GLY A 129 -10.63 9.53 8.12
CA GLY A 129 -9.81 10.74 8.12
C GLY A 129 -10.40 11.95 7.40
N ALA A 130 -9.65 13.03 7.39
CA ALA A 130 -9.94 14.21 6.57
C ALA A 130 -9.34 14.01 5.17
N LYS A 131 -10.04 14.48 4.12
CA LYS A 131 -9.46 14.51 2.77
C LYS A 131 -8.32 15.51 2.71
N LEU A 132 -7.20 15.12 2.09
CA LEU A 132 -6.07 16.01 1.87
C LEU A 132 -6.50 17.23 1.03
N SER A 133 -7.41 17.05 0.07
CA SER A 133 -7.96 18.15 -0.73
C SER A 133 -8.65 19.22 0.13
N ASP A 134 -9.36 18.82 1.19
CA ASP A 134 -10.04 19.76 2.10
C ASP A 134 -9.02 20.49 3.00
N VAL A 135 -7.95 19.80 3.41
CA VAL A 135 -6.84 20.38 4.17
C VAL A 135 -6.08 21.42 3.32
N LEU A 136 -5.82 21.12 2.05
CA LEU A 136 -5.13 22.02 1.13
C LEU A 136 -5.99 23.24 0.77
N GLU A 137 -7.31 23.07 0.66
CA GLU A 137 -8.25 24.18 0.46
C GLU A 137 -8.23 25.18 1.62
N LEU A 138 -8.08 24.72 2.87
CA LEU A 138 -7.96 25.60 4.05
C LEU A 138 -6.74 26.53 4.02
N ILE A 139 -5.72 26.20 3.24
CA ILE A 139 -4.49 27.00 3.10
C ILE A 139 -4.40 27.74 1.76
N GLY A 140 -5.52 27.79 1.02
CA GLY A 140 -5.64 28.57 -0.21
C GLY A 140 -5.28 27.81 -1.49
N ILE A 141 -5.19 26.48 -1.47
CA ILE A 141 -4.99 25.67 -2.69
C ILE A 141 -6.34 25.08 -3.11
N PRO A 142 -6.97 25.56 -4.20
CA PRO A 142 -8.24 25.03 -4.66
C PRO A 142 -8.15 23.55 -5.03
N LYS A 143 -9.30 22.86 -4.97
CA LYS A 143 -9.46 21.51 -5.51
C LYS A 143 -9.14 21.49 -7.01
N LEU A 144 -8.64 20.34 -7.48
CA LEU A 144 -8.24 20.12 -8.87
C LEU A 144 -7.08 21.00 -9.37
N THR A 145 -6.29 21.56 -8.45
CA THR A 145 -5.09 22.34 -8.78
C THR A 145 -3.92 21.43 -9.15
N SER A 146 -3.29 21.68 -10.30
CA SER A 146 -2.09 20.97 -10.74
C SER A 146 -0.78 21.72 -10.45
N VAL A 147 -0.83 23.04 -10.35
CA VAL A 147 0.30 23.91 -10.01
C VAL A 147 -0.21 25.09 -9.15
N THR A 148 0.46 25.44 -8.06
CA THR A 148 0.14 26.65 -7.27
C THR A 148 0.67 27.92 -7.95
N GLU A 149 0.18 29.09 -7.54
CA GLU A 149 0.71 30.38 -8.03
C GLU A 149 2.22 30.56 -7.77
N PHE A 150 2.74 29.88 -6.73
CA PHE A 150 4.15 29.87 -6.36
C PHE A 150 4.95 28.74 -7.05
N GLY A 151 4.37 28.06 -8.03
CA GLY A 151 5.05 27.02 -8.82
C GLY A 151 5.06 25.63 -8.19
N GLY A 152 4.37 25.40 -7.07
CA GLY A 152 4.32 24.09 -6.42
C GLY A 152 3.56 23.06 -7.25
N ARG A 153 4.13 21.87 -7.47
CA ARG A 153 3.55 20.79 -8.31
C ARG A 153 3.45 19.46 -7.59
N HIS A 154 4.04 19.33 -6.41
CA HIS A 154 4.07 18.12 -5.60
C HIS A 154 3.73 18.43 -4.15
N VAL A 155 3.21 17.43 -3.45
CA VAL A 155 3.00 17.44 -2.00
C VAL A 155 3.91 16.40 -1.38
N GLU A 156 4.93 16.86 -0.66
CA GLU A 156 5.80 16.03 0.16
C GLU A 156 5.21 15.82 1.54
N PHE A 157 5.35 14.60 2.04
CA PHE A 157 4.95 14.17 3.36
C PHE A 157 6.19 13.74 4.12
N VAL A 158 6.43 14.37 5.26
CA VAL A 158 7.59 14.13 6.12
C VAL A 158 7.09 13.44 7.39
N SER A 159 7.64 12.26 7.67
CA SER A 159 7.45 11.56 8.95
C SER A 159 8.35 12.18 10.02
N ILE A 160 8.05 11.97 11.30
CA ILE A 160 8.99 12.31 12.39
C ILE A 160 10.03 11.20 12.65
N ASP A 161 9.83 9.99 12.11
CA ASP A 161 10.68 8.83 12.40
C ASP A 161 12.15 9.04 12.01
N LYS A 162 13.01 8.08 12.36
CA LYS A 162 14.45 8.15 12.08
C LYS A 162 14.90 6.93 11.31
N CYS A 163 15.28 7.13 10.06
CA CYS A 163 15.72 6.08 9.15
C CYS A 163 17.24 6.07 9.03
N LYS A 164 17.83 4.87 9.01
CA LYS A 164 19.29 4.74 8.81
C LYS A 164 19.71 5.20 7.40
N GLU A 165 18.86 4.96 6.42
CA GLU A 165 19.03 5.33 5.01
C GLU A 165 19.07 6.85 4.78
N GLU A 166 18.51 7.62 5.71
CA GLU A 166 18.52 9.09 5.73
C GLU A 166 19.51 9.64 6.79
N ASN A 167 20.50 8.85 7.20
CA ASN A 167 21.48 9.20 8.23
C ASN A 167 20.84 9.68 9.55
N GLY A 168 19.75 9.02 9.97
CA GLY A 168 18.97 9.41 11.14
C GLY A 168 17.90 10.46 10.87
N GLY A 169 17.76 10.91 9.62
CA GLY A 169 16.67 11.76 9.16
C GLY A 169 15.36 11.00 8.88
N PRO A 170 14.29 11.74 8.52
CA PRO A 170 12.94 11.20 8.44
C PRO A 170 12.62 10.47 7.14
N TYR A 171 11.69 9.53 7.23
CA TYR A 171 11.04 8.96 6.05
C TYR A 171 10.24 10.04 5.31
N LYS A 172 10.44 10.13 4.00
CA LYS A 172 9.77 11.11 3.12
C LYS A 172 9.24 10.47 1.86
N ALA A 173 8.08 10.92 1.41
CA ALA A 173 7.54 10.60 0.10
C ALA A 173 6.76 11.79 -0.45
N SER A 174 6.46 11.82 -1.74
CA SER A 174 5.57 12.83 -2.31
C SER A 174 4.60 12.24 -3.33
N ILE A 175 3.52 12.95 -3.58
CA ILE A 175 2.57 12.71 -4.68
C ILE A 175 2.42 13.98 -5.52
N PRO A 176 1.99 13.88 -6.79
CA PRO A 176 1.64 15.05 -7.58
C PRO A 176 0.54 15.89 -6.91
N LEU A 177 0.63 17.21 -7.01
CA LEU A 177 -0.37 18.13 -6.48
C LEU A 177 -1.75 17.88 -7.10
N SER A 178 -1.79 17.55 -8.39
CA SER A 178 -3.02 17.17 -9.09
C SER A 178 -3.74 15.97 -8.47
N GLN A 179 -3.00 15.03 -7.89
CA GLN A 179 -3.59 13.90 -7.15
C GLN A 179 -4.03 14.33 -5.75
N ALA A 180 -3.19 15.11 -5.05
CA ALA A 180 -3.47 15.58 -3.69
C ALA A 180 -4.70 16.48 -3.58
N THR A 181 -4.95 17.31 -4.60
CA THR A 181 -6.06 18.27 -4.64
C THR A 181 -7.32 17.71 -5.31
N ASN A 182 -7.26 16.50 -5.88
CA ASN A 182 -8.42 15.86 -6.49
C ASN A 182 -9.24 15.10 -5.42
N PRO A 183 -10.47 15.52 -5.10
CA PRO A 183 -11.30 14.82 -4.12
C PRO A 183 -11.63 13.38 -4.52
N GLU A 184 -11.64 13.03 -5.81
CA GLU A 184 -11.94 11.68 -6.30
C GLU A 184 -10.77 10.69 -6.17
N ALA A 185 -9.56 11.20 -5.92
CA ALA A 185 -8.38 10.40 -5.62
C ALA A 185 -8.38 9.88 -4.17
N ASP A 186 -9.28 10.38 -3.33
CA ASP A 186 -9.52 9.94 -1.95
C ASP A 186 -8.25 9.88 -1.07
N VAL A 187 -7.29 10.77 -1.31
CA VAL A 187 -6.11 10.89 -0.44
C VAL A 187 -6.56 11.40 0.93
N LEU A 188 -6.26 10.65 1.99
CA LEU A 188 -6.66 10.96 3.35
C LEU A 188 -5.47 11.33 4.23
N LEU A 189 -5.68 12.29 5.12
CA LEU A 189 -5.01 12.34 6.41
C LEU A 189 -5.83 11.48 7.38
N ALA A 190 -5.46 10.21 7.49
CA ALA A 190 -6.16 9.22 8.29
C ALA A 190 -5.72 9.27 9.76
N TYR A 191 -6.68 9.25 10.67
CA TYR A 191 -6.49 9.12 12.12
C TYR A 191 -7.23 7.89 12.71
N GLU A 192 -8.02 7.20 11.88
CA GLU A 192 -8.68 5.94 12.20
C GLU A 192 -8.38 4.85 11.17
N MET A 193 -8.41 3.60 11.64
CA MET A 193 -8.30 2.39 10.84
C MET A 193 -9.27 1.35 11.39
N ASN A 194 -10.14 0.84 10.52
CA ASN A 194 -11.19 -0.14 10.85
C ASN A 194 -12.15 0.33 11.96
N GLY A 195 -12.45 1.64 12.00
CA GLY A 195 -13.37 2.24 12.99
C GLY A 195 -12.73 2.56 14.34
N GLU A 196 -11.47 2.18 14.56
CA GLU A 196 -10.72 2.47 15.77
C GLU A 196 -9.64 3.53 15.50
N PRO A 197 -9.17 4.26 16.53
CA PRO A 197 -7.98 5.10 16.40
C PRO A 197 -6.81 4.31 15.83
N LEU A 198 -5.97 4.96 15.00
CA LEU A 198 -4.75 4.32 14.50
C LEU A 198 -3.93 3.73 15.65
N ASN A 199 -3.36 2.55 15.43
CA ASN A 199 -2.33 2.03 16.33
C ASN A 199 -0.96 2.64 15.99
N ARG A 200 0.00 2.47 16.90
CA ARG A 200 1.36 3.01 16.74
C ARG A 200 2.06 2.45 15.49
N ASP A 201 1.96 1.16 15.21
CA ASP A 201 2.59 0.52 14.02
C ASP A 201 2.08 1.09 12.68
N HIS A 202 0.82 1.55 12.66
CA HIS A 202 0.16 2.05 11.46
C HIS A 202 0.08 3.58 11.40
N GLY A 203 0.73 4.31 12.30
CA GLY A 203 0.94 5.74 12.14
C GLY A 203 0.21 6.64 13.13
N TYR A 204 -0.22 6.14 14.29
CA TYR A 204 -0.81 6.99 15.33
C TYR A 204 0.07 8.21 15.65
N PRO A 205 -0.46 9.45 15.63
CA PRO A 205 -1.89 9.77 15.56
C PRO A 205 -2.42 10.08 14.15
N LEU A 206 -1.54 10.28 13.17
CA LEU A 206 -1.92 10.69 11.83
C LEU A 206 -0.97 10.13 10.78
N ARG A 207 -1.55 9.62 9.69
CA ARG A 207 -0.83 9.18 8.49
C ARG A 207 -1.47 9.73 7.23
N VAL A 208 -0.73 9.71 6.13
CA VAL A 208 -1.33 9.73 4.80
C VAL A 208 -1.76 8.32 4.40
N VAL A 209 -2.92 8.22 3.75
CA VAL A 209 -3.31 7.07 2.93
C VAL A 209 -3.48 7.57 1.50
N VAL A 210 -2.74 6.98 0.57
CA VAL A 210 -2.79 7.29 -0.88
C VAL A 210 -3.38 6.09 -1.61
N PRO A 211 -4.70 6.04 -1.84
CA PRO A 211 -5.34 4.91 -2.49
C PRO A 211 -4.81 4.64 -3.91
N GLY A 212 -4.74 3.36 -4.29
CA GLY A 212 -4.26 2.94 -5.62
C GLY A 212 -2.76 3.16 -5.88
N VAL A 213 -2.00 3.56 -4.87
CA VAL A 213 -0.55 3.79 -4.95
C VAL A 213 0.17 2.78 -4.04
N ILE A 214 1.43 2.45 -4.34
CA ILE A 214 2.22 1.57 -3.46
C ILE A 214 2.26 2.12 -2.02
N GLY A 215 2.25 1.21 -1.04
CA GLY A 215 2.16 1.57 0.38
C GLY A 215 3.28 2.49 0.86
N ALA A 216 4.43 2.52 0.17
CA ALA A 216 5.55 3.40 0.46
C ALA A 216 5.20 4.90 0.42
N ARG A 217 4.16 5.31 -0.31
CA ARG A 217 3.76 6.74 -0.40
C ARG A 217 2.77 7.17 0.69
N SER A 218 2.21 6.20 1.40
CA SER A 218 1.31 6.44 2.53
C SER A 218 2.12 6.66 3.81
N VAL A 219 2.74 7.83 3.95
CA VAL A 219 3.66 8.17 5.06
C VAL A 219 2.94 8.11 6.40
N LYS A 220 3.59 7.53 7.41
CA LYS A 220 3.09 7.39 8.79
C LYS A 220 3.73 8.43 9.70
N TRP A 221 3.08 8.74 10.83
CA TRP A 221 3.59 9.64 11.87
C TRP A 221 4.00 11.01 11.32
N LEU A 222 3.05 11.67 10.67
CA LEU A 222 3.31 12.92 9.96
C LEU A 222 3.85 14.02 10.87
N GLU A 223 4.86 14.74 10.38
CA GLU A 223 5.41 15.96 10.97
C GLU A 223 5.11 17.16 10.07
N ASP A 224 5.41 17.03 8.76
CA ASP A 224 5.24 18.12 7.80
C ASP A 224 4.54 17.66 6.51
N ILE A 225 3.80 18.58 5.91
CA ILE A 225 3.21 18.50 4.58
C ILE A 225 3.73 19.71 3.79
N ASN A 226 4.64 19.48 2.85
CA ASN A 226 5.33 20.54 2.13
C ASN A 226 4.88 20.58 0.68
N ILE A 227 4.43 21.75 0.22
CA ILE A 227 4.17 21.98 -1.20
C ILE A 227 5.48 22.40 -1.87
N ILE A 228 5.92 21.62 -2.85
CA ILE A 228 7.23 21.75 -3.48
C ILE A 228 7.12 21.73 -5.00
N GLU A 229 8.10 22.33 -5.68
CA GLU A 229 8.10 22.48 -7.15
C GLU A 229 8.34 21.15 -7.85
N GLU A 230 9.30 20.37 -7.37
CA GLU A 230 9.72 19.09 -7.93
C GLU A 230 9.39 17.93 -6.98
N GLU A 231 9.48 16.68 -7.46
CA GLU A 231 9.26 15.52 -6.61
C GLU A 231 10.22 15.49 -5.40
N CYS A 232 9.78 14.89 -4.29
CA CYS A 232 10.59 14.75 -3.07
C CYS A 232 11.97 14.13 -3.38
N GLN A 233 13.02 14.78 -2.86
CA GLN A 233 14.41 14.38 -3.07
C GLN A 233 14.92 13.36 -2.02
N GLY A 234 14.07 12.95 -1.08
CA GLY A 234 14.39 11.93 -0.08
C GLY A 234 14.80 10.58 -0.67
N PHE A 235 15.60 9.83 0.09
CA PHE A 235 16.19 8.56 -0.30
C PHE A 235 15.14 7.58 -0.87
N PHE A 236 14.01 7.43 -0.19
CA PHE A 236 12.96 6.48 -0.58
C PHE A 236 12.15 6.90 -1.81
N MET A 237 12.29 8.14 -2.29
CA MET A 237 11.76 8.55 -3.59
C MET A 237 12.81 8.39 -4.69
N GLN A 238 14.06 8.79 -4.41
CA GLN A 238 15.09 8.92 -5.43
C GLN A 238 15.95 7.66 -5.63
N LYS A 239 16.21 6.92 -4.55
CA LYS A 239 17.17 5.81 -4.46
C LYS A 239 16.53 4.49 -4.01
N ASP A 240 15.21 4.40 -4.02
CA ASP A 240 14.45 3.17 -3.77
C ASP A 240 13.10 3.22 -4.50
N TYR A 241 12.32 2.13 -4.44
CA TYR A 241 10.96 2.02 -4.97
C TYR A 241 10.84 2.44 -6.44
N LYS A 242 11.77 1.96 -7.27
CA LYS A 242 11.80 2.13 -8.74
C LYS A 242 11.91 0.77 -9.40
N MET A 243 11.22 0.59 -10.54
CA MET A 243 11.20 -0.66 -11.29
C MET A 243 12.27 -0.65 -12.39
N PHE A 244 13.34 -1.42 -12.21
CA PHE A 244 14.42 -1.57 -13.19
C PHE A 244 14.22 -2.82 -14.07
N PRO A 245 14.77 -2.84 -15.30
CA PRO A 245 14.78 -4.05 -16.12
C PRO A 245 15.75 -5.11 -15.55
N PRO A 246 15.58 -6.40 -15.89
CA PRO A 246 16.42 -7.49 -15.36
C PRO A 246 17.93 -7.39 -15.68
N SER A 247 18.31 -6.57 -16.66
CA SER A 247 19.71 -6.33 -17.06
C SER A 247 20.47 -5.40 -16.11
N VAL A 248 19.79 -4.70 -15.20
CA VAL A 248 20.40 -3.80 -14.22
C VAL A 248 20.83 -4.58 -12.97
N ASN A 249 21.99 -4.25 -12.42
CA ASN A 249 22.58 -4.81 -11.20
C ASN A 249 23.24 -3.68 -10.37
N TRP A 250 23.87 -4.03 -9.24
CA TRP A 250 24.49 -3.04 -8.34
C TRP A 250 25.69 -2.30 -8.93
N ASP A 251 26.34 -2.84 -9.96
CA ASP A 251 27.53 -2.24 -10.58
C ASP A 251 27.15 -1.20 -11.66
N ASN A 252 25.95 -1.32 -12.25
CA ASN A 252 25.50 -0.47 -13.36
C ASN A 252 24.20 0.30 -13.07
N ILE A 253 23.70 0.28 -11.83
CA ILE A 253 22.45 0.95 -11.47
C ILE A 253 22.59 2.47 -11.57
N ASP A 254 21.73 3.07 -12.40
CA ASP A 254 21.49 4.51 -12.43
C ASP A 254 20.03 4.81 -12.08
N TRP A 255 19.86 5.32 -10.86
CA TRP A 255 18.57 5.66 -10.28
C TRP A 255 17.78 6.72 -11.05
N SER A 256 18.45 7.59 -11.81
CA SER A 256 17.79 8.65 -12.58
C SER A 256 17.07 8.13 -13.82
N THR A 257 17.43 6.94 -14.31
CA THR A 257 16.83 6.33 -15.51
C THR A 257 15.40 5.83 -15.30
N ARG A 258 14.94 5.77 -14.04
CA ARG A 258 13.59 5.33 -13.68
C ARG A 258 12.90 6.39 -12.83
N ARG A 259 11.58 6.53 -13.07
CA ARG A 259 10.70 7.36 -12.24
C ARG A 259 10.30 6.61 -10.98
N PRO A 260 10.03 7.31 -9.85
CA PRO A 260 9.49 6.69 -8.65
C PRO A 260 8.22 5.90 -8.96
N GLN A 261 8.11 4.69 -8.44
CA GLN A 261 6.90 3.89 -8.58
C GLN A 261 5.78 4.53 -7.75
N MET A 262 4.64 4.79 -8.40
CA MET A 262 3.44 5.32 -7.76
C MET A 262 2.34 4.25 -7.81
N ASP A 263 1.63 4.16 -8.93
CA ASP A 263 0.70 3.08 -9.24
C ASP A 263 1.38 1.69 -9.22
N PHE A 264 0.64 0.60 -9.09
CA PHE A 264 1.16 -0.77 -9.15
C PHE A 264 0.34 -1.65 -10.11
N PRO A 265 0.99 -2.62 -10.79
CA PRO A 265 0.32 -3.47 -11.76
C PRO A 265 -0.68 -4.43 -11.09
N VAL A 266 -1.47 -5.12 -11.92
CA VAL A 266 -2.31 -6.23 -11.44
C VAL A 266 -1.49 -7.29 -10.70
N GLN A 267 -2.03 -7.77 -9.59
CA GLN A 267 -1.47 -8.81 -8.73
C GLN A 267 -2.54 -9.86 -8.42
N CYS A 268 -2.14 -11.12 -8.27
CA CYS A 268 -3.00 -12.24 -7.88
C CYS A 268 -2.19 -13.30 -7.12
N VAL A 269 -2.73 -13.81 -6.02
CA VAL A 269 -2.08 -14.80 -5.16
C VAL A 269 -3.10 -15.77 -4.59
N ILE A 270 -2.77 -17.06 -4.58
CA ILE A 270 -3.49 -18.10 -3.83
C ILE A 270 -3.02 -18.08 -2.37
N CYS A 271 -3.96 -18.03 -1.43
CA CYS A 271 -3.68 -17.98 0.01
C CYS A 271 -4.29 -19.14 0.80
N SER A 272 -5.20 -19.91 0.21
CA SER A 272 -5.79 -21.09 0.84
C SER A 272 -4.85 -22.30 0.91
N LEU A 273 -3.72 -22.23 0.20
CA LEU A 273 -2.69 -23.26 0.10
C LEU A 273 -1.31 -22.60 0.25
N GLU A 274 -0.35 -23.38 0.73
CA GLU A 274 1.07 -23.04 0.70
C GLU A 274 1.66 -23.30 -0.70
N ASP A 275 2.86 -22.76 -0.98
CA ASP A 275 3.58 -22.97 -2.25
C ASP A 275 3.68 -24.46 -2.61
N VAL A 276 3.82 -25.31 -1.59
CA VAL A 276 3.74 -26.76 -1.70
C VAL A 276 2.85 -27.27 -0.57
N SER A 277 1.77 -27.97 -0.94
CA SER A 277 0.79 -28.49 0.01
C SER A 277 0.50 -29.96 -0.26
N THR A 278 0.40 -30.77 0.81
CA THR A 278 -0.11 -32.15 0.72
C THR A 278 -1.59 -32.14 1.12
N ILE A 279 -2.46 -32.52 0.18
CA ILE A 279 -3.92 -32.51 0.37
C ILE A 279 -4.52 -33.87 0.06
N LYS A 280 -5.70 -34.16 0.62
CA LYS A 280 -6.46 -35.36 0.27
C LYS A 280 -7.04 -35.19 -1.13
N PRO A 281 -7.00 -36.24 -1.99
CA PRO A 281 -7.69 -36.21 -3.27
C PRO A 281 -9.18 -35.89 -3.10
N GLY A 282 -9.72 -35.04 -3.98
CA GLY A 282 -11.13 -34.65 -3.97
C GLY A 282 -11.35 -33.18 -4.32
N LYS A 283 -12.47 -32.63 -3.85
CA LYS A 283 -12.83 -31.23 -4.06
C LYS A 283 -12.03 -30.32 -3.14
N VAL A 284 -11.27 -29.40 -3.74
CA VAL A 284 -10.38 -28.49 -3.04
C VAL A 284 -10.83 -27.06 -3.32
N LYS A 285 -11.03 -26.28 -2.25
CA LYS A 285 -11.30 -24.85 -2.35
C LYS A 285 -9.98 -24.10 -2.52
N ILE A 286 -9.86 -23.41 -3.64
CA ILE A 286 -8.73 -22.54 -3.98
C ILE A 286 -9.21 -21.11 -3.83
N SER A 287 -8.63 -20.35 -2.91
CA SER A 287 -8.99 -18.96 -2.68
C SER A 287 -7.78 -18.08 -2.38
N GLY A 288 -7.95 -16.78 -2.60
CA GLY A 288 -6.88 -15.81 -2.46
C GLY A 288 -7.34 -14.38 -2.72
N TYR A 289 -6.40 -13.52 -3.08
CA TYR A 289 -6.68 -12.12 -3.39
C TYR A 289 -6.15 -11.73 -4.78
N ALA A 290 -6.78 -10.72 -5.36
CA ALA A 290 -6.31 -9.98 -6.51
C ALA A 290 -6.43 -8.46 -6.27
N ALA A 291 -5.49 -7.67 -6.78
CA ALA A 291 -5.49 -6.22 -6.59
C ALA A 291 -4.80 -5.50 -7.77
N SER A 292 -5.13 -4.23 -7.98
CA SER A 292 -4.40 -3.33 -8.87
C SER A 292 -4.39 -1.92 -8.29
N GLY A 293 -3.37 -1.14 -8.67
CA GLY A 293 -3.34 0.27 -8.33
C GLY A 293 -4.25 1.11 -9.24
N GLY A 294 -4.16 2.43 -9.08
CA GLY A 294 -4.83 3.42 -9.93
C GLY A 294 -6.36 3.35 -9.93
N GLY A 295 -6.96 2.60 -9.00
CA GLY A 295 -8.42 2.49 -8.87
C GLY A 295 -9.06 1.52 -9.85
N ARG A 296 -8.26 0.66 -10.50
CA ARG A 296 -8.74 -0.30 -11.50
C ARG A 296 -9.27 -1.55 -10.82
N GLY A 297 -10.50 -1.93 -11.15
CA GLY A 297 -11.13 -3.16 -10.70
C GLY A 297 -10.53 -4.42 -11.33
N ILE A 298 -10.77 -5.58 -10.69
CA ILE A 298 -10.38 -6.89 -11.20
C ILE A 298 -11.54 -7.46 -12.01
N GLU A 299 -11.45 -7.43 -13.33
CA GLU A 299 -12.49 -7.93 -14.22
C GLU A 299 -12.59 -9.44 -14.25
N ARG A 300 -11.49 -10.17 -14.02
CA ARG A 300 -11.54 -11.63 -13.99
C ARG A 300 -10.40 -12.21 -13.18
N VAL A 301 -10.63 -13.36 -12.56
CA VAL A 301 -9.57 -14.21 -12.01
C VAL A 301 -9.70 -15.59 -12.63
N ASP A 302 -8.65 -16.04 -13.28
CA ASP A 302 -8.58 -17.35 -13.93
C ASP A 302 -7.70 -18.28 -13.08
N VAL A 303 -8.18 -19.48 -12.79
CA VAL A 303 -7.46 -20.52 -12.05
C VAL A 303 -7.32 -21.77 -12.91
N SER A 304 -6.09 -22.27 -13.01
CA SER A 304 -5.76 -23.52 -13.69
C SER A 304 -5.33 -24.57 -12.67
N VAL A 305 -5.68 -25.83 -12.93
CA VAL A 305 -5.25 -27.03 -12.20
C VAL A 305 -4.58 -28.03 -13.14
N ASP A 306 -3.92 -27.55 -14.19
CA ASP A 306 -3.23 -28.39 -15.17
C ASP A 306 -1.96 -27.74 -15.73
N GLY A 307 -1.33 -26.88 -14.91
CA GLY A 307 -0.13 -26.14 -15.31
C GLY A 307 -0.39 -25.04 -16.35
N GLY A 308 -1.58 -24.44 -16.33
CA GLY A 308 -1.94 -23.29 -17.17
C GLY A 308 -2.51 -23.64 -18.54
N LYS A 309 -2.87 -24.90 -18.80
CA LYS A 309 -3.40 -25.34 -20.11
C LYS A 309 -4.89 -24.99 -20.24
N THR A 310 -5.67 -25.22 -19.20
CA THR A 310 -7.09 -24.85 -19.12
C THR A 310 -7.37 -23.98 -17.90
N TRP A 311 -8.44 -23.20 -17.97
CA TRP A 311 -8.75 -22.15 -16.98
C TRP A 311 -10.22 -22.20 -16.57
N MET A 312 -10.46 -22.10 -15.27
CA MET A 312 -11.76 -21.88 -14.66
C MET A 312 -11.82 -20.43 -14.17
N GLU A 313 -12.91 -19.73 -14.46
CA GLU A 313 -13.14 -18.42 -13.86
C GLU A 313 -13.52 -18.59 -12.38
N ALA A 314 -12.78 -17.93 -11.50
CA ALA A 314 -13.08 -17.88 -10.08
C ALA A 314 -14.14 -16.82 -9.80
N SER A 315 -14.99 -17.09 -8.80
CA SER A 315 -15.87 -16.07 -8.25
C SER A 315 -15.06 -14.96 -7.58
N ARG A 316 -15.59 -13.73 -7.61
CA ARG A 316 -14.93 -12.51 -7.12
C ARG A 316 -15.80 -11.84 -6.08
N ILE A 317 -15.23 -11.46 -4.95
CA ILE A 317 -15.95 -11.03 -3.76
C ILE A 317 -15.26 -9.81 -3.14
N GLN A 318 -16.04 -8.80 -2.76
CA GLN A 318 -15.62 -7.72 -1.87
C GLN A 318 -16.48 -7.75 -0.59
N LYS A 319 -17.50 -6.91 -0.52
CA LYS A 319 -18.43 -6.81 0.61
C LYS A 319 -19.37 -8.02 0.64
N SER A 320 -19.59 -8.58 1.82
CA SER A 320 -20.55 -9.68 2.01
C SER A 320 -21.95 -9.25 1.60
N GLY A 321 -22.67 -10.12 0.87
CA GLY A 321 -24.03 -9.86 0.41
C GLY A 321 -24.16 -8.85 -0.74
N VAL A 322 -23.06 -8.28 -1.24
CA VAL A 322 -23.07 -7.35 -2.38
C VAL A 322 -22.32 -7.99 -3.55
N PRO A 323 -22.98 -8.26 -4.70
CA PRO A 323 -22.30 -8.73 -5.89
C PRO A 323 -21.19 -7.76 -6.31
N TYR A 324 -19.99 -8.29 -6.51
CA TYR A 324 -18.89 -7.49 -7.03
C TYR A 324 -19.06 -7.28 -8.54
N ILE A 325 -18.98 -6.03 -8.97
CA ILE A 325 -18.99 -5.61 -10.38
C ILE A 325 -17.82 -4.65 -10.56
N SER A 326 -16.90 -4.97 -11.46
CA SER A 326 -15.74 -4.12 -11.74
C SER A 326 -16.18 -2.77 -12.31
N GLU A 327 -15.47 -1.69 -11.98
CA GLU A 327 -15.73 -0.33 -12.46
C GLU A 327 -17.18 0.17 -12.21
N HIS A 328 -17.84 -0.34 -11.17
CA HIS A 328 -19.20 0.04 -10.80
C HIS A 328 -19.23 0.85 -9.51
N ALA A 329 -20.21 1.74 -9.35
CA ALA A 329 -20.36 2.60 -8.18
C ALA A 329 -20.56 1.83 -6.86
N SER A 330 -21.00 0.57 -6.92
CA SER A 330 -21.11 -0.30 -5.73
C SER A 330 -19.79 -0.94 -5.31
N SER A 331 -18.75 -0.90 -6.16
CA SER A 331 -17.45 -1.49 -5.89
C SER A 331 -16.55 -0.55 -5.11
N ASP A 332 -15.71 -1.12 -4.26
CA ASP A 332 -14.68 -0.37 -3.56
C ASP A 332 -13.43 -0.33 -4.45
N LYS A 333 -13.33 0.68 -5.32
CA LYS A 333 -12.30 0.78 -6.38
C LYS A 333 -10.84 0.75 -5.90
N TRP A 334 -10.60 1.09 -4.63
CA TRP A 334 -9.26 1.12 -4.02
C TRP A 334 -8.90 -0.14 -3.26
N ALA A 335 -9.84 -1.08 -3.13
CA ALA A 335 -9.67 -2.30 -2.38
C ALA A 335 -9.36 -3.48 -3.28
N TRP A 336 -8.70 -4.49 -2.72
CA TRP A 336 -8.54 -5.79 -3.35
C TRP A 336 -9.89 -6.45 -3.63
N VAL A 337 -9.83 -7.56 -4.35
CA VAL A 337 -10.93 -8.48 -4.61
C VAL A 337 -10.49 -9.86 -4.13
N LEU A 338 -11.27 -10.46 -3.24
CA LEU A 338 -11.06 -11.85 -2.86
C LEU A 338 -11.61 -12.74 -3.97
N PHE A 339 -10.97 -13.87 -4.23
CA PHE A 339 -11.46 -14.85 -5.20
C PHE A 339 -11.56 -16.24 -4.61
N GLU A 340 -12.48 -17.04 -5.13
CA GLU A 340 -12.57 -18.47 -4.83
C GLU A 340 -13.07 -19.30 -6.02
N VAL A 341 -12.54 -20.52 -6.12
CA VAL A 341 -13.02 -21.58 -7.01
C VAL A 341 -12.88 -22.92 -6.30
N THR A 342 -13.77 -23.87 -6.59
CA THR A 342 -13.62 -25.25 -6.16
C THR A 342 -13.28 -26.12 -7.36
N ALA A 343 -12.21 -26.92 -7.24
CA ALA A 343 -11.75 -27.80 -8.30
C ALA A 343 -11.55 -29.22 -7.77
N ASP A 344 -11.74 -30.23 -8.63
CA ASP A 344 -11.42 -31.62 -8.33
C ASP A 344 -9.93 -31.88 -8.56
N ILE A 345 -9.19 -32.18 -7.48
CA ILE A 345 -7.76 -32.49 -7.52
C ILE A 345 -7.60 -33.97 -7.13
N LEU A 346 -7.34 -34.81 -8.14
CA LEU A 346 -7.25 -36.27 -7.95
C LEU A 346 -5.82 -36.81 -7.92
N HIS A 347 -4.86 -36.02 -8.40
CA HIS A 347 -3.45 -36.37 -8.51
C HIS A 347 -2.58 -35.16 -8.17
N SER A 348 -1.26 -35.35 -8.16
CA SER A 348 -0.33 -34.23 -7.99
C SER A 348 -0.46 -33.26 -9.16
N THR A 349 -0.63 -31.97 -8.86
CA THR A 349 -1.04 -30.98 -9.83
C THR A 349 -0.45 -29.61 -9.50
N GLU A 350 -0.06 -28.86 -10.54
CA GLU A 350 0.31 -27.45 -10.43
C GLU A 350 -0.93 -26.56 -10.54
N ILE A 351 -1.13 -25.69 -9.55
CA ILE A 351 -2.26 -24.75 -9.50
C ILE A 351 -1.74 -23.34 -9.78
N ILE A 352 -2.32 -22.68 -10.79
CA ILE A 352 -1.92 -21.33 -11.22
C ILE A 352 -3.12 -20.41 -11.14
N ALA A 353 -2.96 -19.20 -10.58
CA ALA A 353 -3.97 -18.16 -10.60
C ALA A 353 -3.43 -16.88 -11.27
N LYS A 354 -4.26 -16.24 -12.10
CA LYS A 354 -3.96 -14.94 -12.71
C LYS A 354 -5.19 -14.04 -12.70
N ALA A 355 -4.97 -12.73 -12.54
CA ALA A 355 -6.03 -11.73 -12.58
C ALA A 355 -5.93 -10.85 -13.83
N ILE A 356 -7.08 -10.38 -14.29
CA ILE A 356 -7.25 -9.52 -15.47
C ILE A 356 -8.03 -8.28 -15.04
N LEU A 357 -7.59 -7.12 -15.51
CA LEU A 357 -8.30 -5.85 -15.33
C LEU A 357 -9.25 -5.61 -16.50
N LEU A 358 -10.27 -4.78 -16.29
CA LEU A 358 -11.08 -4.31 -17.42
C LEU A 358 -10.17 -3.44 -18.31
N GLN A 359 -9.99 -3.85 -19.56
CA GLN A 359 -9.20 -3.08 -20.51
C GLN A 359 -10.01 -1.84 -20.91
N MET A 360 -9.70 -0.67 -20.34
CA MET A 360 -10.19 0.59 -20.91
C MET A 360 -9.55 0.75 -22.28
N SER A 361 -10.32 0.48 -23.33
CA SER A 361 -9.94 0.70 -24.71
C SER A 361 -9.79 2.21 -24.95
N ASN A 362 -8.60 2.73 -24.65
CA ASN A 362 -8.02 3.92 -25.24
C ASN A 362 -6.49 3.85 -25.16
N LEU A 363 -5.92 2.78 -25.73
CA LEU A 363 -4.74 2.81 -26.60
C LEU A 363 -4.40 1.36 -26.98
N LYS A 364 -4.24 1.11 -28.28
CA LYS A 364 -3.68 -0.11 -28.84
C LYS A 364 -2.37 -0.46 -28.15
N ARG A 365 -2.36 -1.47 -27.26
CA ARG A 365 -1.22 -2.34 -26.95
C ARG A 365 -1.70 -3.50 -26.07
N LEU A 366 -2.17 -4.56 -26.71
CA LEU A 366 -2.04 -5.89 -26.12
C LEU A 366 -0.54 -6.19 -26.02
N LYS A 367 -0.04 -6.33 -24.80
CA LYS A 367 1.07 -7.24 -24.51
C LYS A 367 0.65 -8.07 -23.32
N THR A 368 0.19 -9.28 -23.62
CA THR A 368 0.30 -10.43 -22.71
C THR A 368 1.71 -10.44 -22.15
N PHE A 369 1.87 -10.19 -20.85
CA PHE A 369 3.12 -10.51 -20.17
C PHE A 369 3.10 -12.00 -19.88
N GLY A 370 4.12 -12.68 -20.42
CA GLY A 370 4.21 -14.14 -20.47
C GLY A 370 4.18 -14.80 -19.11
N THR A 371 3.64 -16.01 -19.11
CA THR A 371 3.93 -17.06 -18.14
C THR A 371 5.44 -17.24 -18.02
N LEU A 372 5.96 -17.10 -16.80
CA LEU A 372 7.31 -17.55 -16.47
C LEU A 372 7.16 -18.98 -15.96
N GLU A 373 7.36 -19.96 -16.85
CA GLU A 373 7.58 -21.35 -16.44
C GLU A 373 8.99 -21.42 -15.83
N VAL A 374 9.05 -21.82 -14.56
CA VAL A 374 10.31 -22.17 -13.87
C VAL A 374 10.27 -23.68 -13.72
N PHE A 375 11.22 -24.38 -14.34
CA PHE A 375 11.43 -25.83 -14.17
C PHE A 375 12.00 -26.15 -12.79
#